data_AF-A0A4Z2DTB3-F1
#
_entry.id   AF-A0A4Z2DTB3-F1
#
_cell.length_a   1.000
_cell.length_b   1.000
_cell.length_c   1.000
_cell.angle_alpha   90.00
_cell.angle_beta   90.00
_cell.angle_gamma   90.00
#
_symmetry.space_group_name_H-M   'P 1'
#
loop_
_entity.id
_entity.type
_entity.pdbx_description
1 polymer ?
#
loop_
_entity_poly.entity_id
_entity_poly.type
_entity_poly.pdbx_seq_one_letter_code
_entity_poly.pdbx_strand_id
1 'polypeptide(L)'
;MLRDLVGVWSIRKEIFVPKFCLLSKNDPTELCEAGISYPVVCKSLMAHGQDSVHEIAIVFDDSGLNNLRYPIFVQQFINHNGKVLKLFVIGDYSCVTEVPSIKNQENSTDKTPIFFHSHSVSKDGCQSPLSESSSFSNKQTICSYDKPLFNMLANEIRKSLKIDLFGIDLICETDNSTPDTLSKPNRYAIIDLNIFPSYKNVHGFLFYLENLIRGKLCLPLLSKDTNDVQK
;
A
#
# COMPACT_ATOMS: atom_id res chain seq x y z
N MET A 1 8.33 -2.86 13.12
CA MET A 1 8.34 -3.36 11.73
C MET A 1 8.50 -2.23 10.71
N LEU A 2 7.49 -1.38 10.44
CA LEU A 2 7.67 -0.27 9.47
C LEU A 2 8.77 0.73 9.89
N ARG A 3 8.89 1.06 11.19
CA ARG A 3 9.99 1.92 11.71
C ARG A 3 11.38 1.34 11.47
N ASP A 4 11.55 0.03 11.61
CA ASP A 4 12.84 -0.65 11.38
C ASP A 4 13.21 -0.65 9.90
N LEU A 5 12.21 -0.64 9.02
CA LEU A 5 12.37 -0.52 7.57
C LEU A 5 12.73 0.92 7.13
N VAL A 6 12.30 1.96 7.86
CA VAL A 6 12.64 3.37 7.55
C VAL A 6 14.16 3.59 7.56
N GLY A 7 14.90 2.95 8.48
CA GLY A 7 16.36 3.07 8.56
C GLY A 7 17.10 2.40 7.39
N VAL A 8 16.54 1.33 6.82
CA VAL A 8 17.12 0.61 5.67
C VAL A 8 16.92 1.40 4.37
N TRP A 9 15.86 2.20 4.28
CA TRP A 9 15.42 2.86 3.04
C TRP A 9 16.01 4.25 2.81
N SER A 10 16.86 4.75 3.70
CA SER A 10 17.61 6.02 3.52
C SER A 10 18.56 6.06 2.31
N ILE A 11 18.58 5.02 1.47
CA ILE A 11 19.53 4.86 0.34
C ILE A 11 18.90 5.20 -1.02
N ARG A 12 17.56 5.26 -1.15
CA ARG A 12 16.88 5.59 -2.42
C ARG A 12 15.74 6.59 -2.23
N LYS A 13 15.71 7.65 -3.04
CA LYS A 13 14.72 8.75 -2.95
C LYS A 13 13.34 8.34 -3.49
N GLU A 14 13.27 7.21 -4.19
CA GLU A 14 12.10 6.70 -4.91
C GLU A 14 11.12 5.94 -4.01
N ILE A 15 11.54 5.34 -2.89
CA ILE A 15 10.64 4.62 -1.96
C ILE A 15 10.61 5.37 -0.62
N PHE A 16 9.42 5.57 -0.04
CA PHE A 16 9.29 6.18 1.28
C PHE A 16 8.09 5.62 2.07
N VAL A 17 8.06 5.91 3.36
CA VAL A 17 6.86 5.72 4.20
C VAL A 17 6.29 7.11 4.49
N PRO A 18 5.01 7.39 4.23
CA PRO A 18 4.41 8.66 4.62
C PRO A 18 4.55 8.86 6.14
N LYS A 19 4.75 10.11 6.57
CA LYS A 19 4.90 10.44 7.99
C LYS A 19 3.72 9.91 8.78
N PHE A 20 3.99 9.34 9.95
CA PHE A 20 2.97 8.70 10.76
C PHE A 20 3.26 8.84 12.25
N CYS A 21 2.21 8.79 13.06
CA CYS A 21 2.29 8.76 14.51
C CYS A 21 1.17 7.89 15.09
N LEU A 22 1.24 7.64 16.39
CA LEU A 22 0.22 6.92 17.15
C LEU A 22 -0.40 7.93 18.10
N LEU A 23 -1.70 8.19 17.96
CA LEU A 23 -2.42 9.02 18.90
C LEU A 23 -3.15 8.13 19.91
N SER A 24 -2.86 8.31 21.20
CA SER A 24 -3.55 7.58 22.28
C SER A 24 -4.85 8.25 22.71
N LYS A 25 -5.02 9.53 22.36
CA LYS A 25 -6.17 10.39 22.65
C LYS A 25 -6.23 11.47 21.56
N ASN A 26 -7.28 12.29 21.58
CA ASN A 26 -7.37 13.45 20.71
C ASN A 26 -6.35 14.52 21.13
N ASP A 27 -5.21 14.54 20.44
CA ASP A 27 -4.13 15.50 20.65
C ASP A 27 -3.51 15.90 19.30
N PRO A 28 -4.03 16.95 18.65
CA PRO A 28 -3.50 17.42 17.36
C PRO A 28 -2.05 17.91 17.44
N THR A 29 -1.54 18.25 18.64
CA THR A 29 -0.16 18.73 18.79
C THR A 29 0.86 17.64 18.43
N GLU A 30 0.56 16.37 18.72
CA GLU A 30 1.39 15.22 18.34
C GLU A 30 1.52 15.07 16.81
N LEU A 31 0.53 15.52 16.02
CA LEU A 31 0.63 15.55 14.55
C LEU A 31 1.67 16.57 14.09
N CYS A 32 1.65 17.76 14.70
CA CYS A 32 2.60 18.82 14.41
C CYS A 32 4.03 18.42 14.77
N GLU A 33 4.22 17.82 15.94
CA GLU A 33 5.52 17.29 16.39
C GLU A 33 6.05 16.18 15.47
N ALA A 34 5.16 15.35 14.92
CA ALA A 34 5.49 14.35 13.91
C ALA A 34 5.68 14.94 12.49
N GLY A 35 5.47 16.25 12.32
CA GLY A 35 5.54 16.95 11.04
C GLY A 35 4.49 16.50 10.02
N ILE A 36 3.36 15.94 10.50
CA ILE A 36 2.24 15.47 9.69
C ILE A 36 1.35 16.66 9.35
N SER A 37 0.87 16.72 8.10
CA SER A 37 -0.08 17.72 7.65
C SER A 37 -1.31 17.06 7.06
N TYR A 38 -2.45 17.71 7.20
CA TYR A 38 -3.71 17.26 6.61
C TYR A 38 -3.68 17.28 5.07
N PRO A 39 -4.47 16.41 4.41
CA PRO A 39 -5.31 15.38 5.02
C PRO A 39 -4.50 14.22 5.61
N VAL A 40 -5.09 13.52 6.58
CA VAL A 40 -4.50 12.35 7.23
C VAL A 40 -5.43 11.14 7.13
N VAL A 41 -4.83 9.96 7.01
CA VAL A 41 -5.50 8.67 7.13
C VAL A 41 -5.41 8.20 8.58
N CYS A 42 -6.55 7.96 9.20
CA CYS A 42 -6.67 7.41 10.54
C CYS A 42 -7.15 5.97 10.47
N LYS A 43 -6.38 5.05 11.05
CA LYS A 43 -6.71 3.62 11.16
C LYS A 43 -6.94 3.29 12.64
N SER A 44 -8.10 2.74 12.98
CA SER A 44 -8.39 2.30 14.34
C SER A 44 -7.46 1.16 14.75
N LEU A 45 -6.92 1.21 15.97
CA LEU A 45 -6.14 0.11 16.54
C LEU A 45 -6.95 -0.79 17.48
N MET A 46 -8.22 -0.45 17.72
CA MET A 46 -9.10 -1.26 18.53
C MET A 46 -9.67 -2.44 17.73
N ALA A 47 -9.19 -3.64 18.05
CA ALA A 47 -9.63 -4.91 17.45
C ALA A 47 -10.70 -5.63 18.29
N HIS A 48 -11.78 -4.93 18.66
CA HIS A 48 -12.90 -5.56 19.36
C HIS A 48 -14.05 -5.85 18.39
N GLY A 49 -14.10 -7.10 17.90
CA GLY A 49 -15.20 -7.60 17.07
C GLY A 49 -15.05 -7.26 15.59
N GLN A 50 -15.56 -8.15 14.73
CA GLN A 50 -15.09 -8.38 13.35
C GLN A 50 -15.22 -7.22 12.33
N ASP A 51 -15.81 -6.08 12.69
CA ASP A 51 -16.14 -5.02 11.71
C ASP A 51 -15.35 -3.71 11.86
N SER A 52 -14.72 -3.43 13.02
CA SER A 52 -14.06 -2.13 13.27
C SER A 52 -12.58 -2.05 12.86
N VAL A 53 -11.93 -3.19 12.63
CA VAL A 53 -10.47 -3.28 12.32
C VAL A 53 -10.14 -2.69 10.94
N HIS A 54 -11.13 -2.56 10.08
CA HIS A 54 -10.98 -2.07 8.72
C HIS A 54 -11.58 -0.70 8.48
N GLU A 55 -12.11 -0.07 9.52
CA GLU A 55 -12.62 1.29 9.45
C GLU A 55 -11.44 2.26 9.35
N ILE A 56 -11.43 3.02 8.26
CA ILE A 56 -10.47 4.06 7.95
C ILE A 56 -11.23 5.38 7.85
N ALA A 57 -10.66 6.42 8.43
CA ALA A 57 -11.13 7.78 8.24
C ALA A 57 -10.08 8.62 7.51
N ILE A 58 -10.52 9.50 6.62
CA ILE A 58 -9.69 10.61 6.14
C ILE A 58 -10.16 11.89 6.80
N VAL A 59 -9.24 12.55 7.48
CA VAL A 59 -9.48 13.75 8.27
C VAL A 59 -8.74 14.92 7.62
N PHE A 60 -9.38 16.09 7.61
CA PHE A 60 -8.91 17.29 6.90
C PHE A 60 -8.47 18.42 7.83
N ASP A 61 -8.85 18.37 9.11
CA ASP A 61 -8.50 19.34 10.14
C ASP A 61 -8.67 18.73 11.54
N ASP A 62 -8.26 19.48 12.56
CA ASP A 62 -8.34 19.06 13.96
C ASP A 62 -9.76 18.73 14.42
N SER A 63 -10.77 19.38 13.84
CA SER A 63 -12.17 19.15 14.21
C SER A 63 -12.62 17.74 13.85
N GLY A 64 -12.08 17.18 12.78
CA GLY A 64 -12.37 15.82 12.33
C GLY A 64 -11.82 14.72 13.23
N LEU A 65 -10.84 15.02 14.10
CA LEU A 65 -10.30 14.09 15.08
C LEU A 65 -11.27 13.81 16.24
N ASN A 66 -12.17 14.75 16.53
CA ASN A 66 -13.10 14.67 17.67
C ASN A 66 -14.01 13.43 17.65
N ASN A 67 -14.30 12.90 16.46
CA ASN A 67 -15.25 11.80 16.26
C ASN A 67 -14.58 10.43 16.12
N LEU A 68 -13.27 10.33 16.35
CA LEU A 68 -12.51 9.09 16.22
C LEU A 68 -12.44 8.31 17.54
N ARG A 69 -12.34 6.98 17.43
CA ARG A 69 -12.13 6.09 18.56
C ARG A 69 -10.65 5.79 18.73
N TYR A 70 -10.10 6.24 19.84
CA TYR A 70 -8.68 6.08 20.18
C TYR A 70 -8.42 4.74 20.90
N PRO A 71 -7.21 4.16 20.77
CA PRO A 71 -6.04 4.68 20.05
C PRO A 71 -6.13 4.51 18.53
N ILE A 72 -5.52 5.45 17.79
CA ILE A 72 -5.49 5.44 16.32
C ILE A 72 -4.07 5.57 15.78
N PHE A 73 -3.81 4.86 14.70
CA PHE A 73 -2.64 5.10 13.85
C PHE A 73 -2.98 6.20 12.84
N VAL A 74 -2.20 7.27 12.82
CA VAL A 74 -2.37 8.38 11.89
C VAL A 74 -1.21 8.41 10.91
N GLN A 75 -1.51 8.51 9.63
CA GLN A 75 -0.54 8.58 8.55
C GLN A 75 -0.91 9.70 7.59
N GLN A 76 0.06 10.49 7.13
CA GLN A 76 -0.17 11.53 6.14
C GLN A 76 -0.78 10.95 4.86
N PHE A 77 -1.87 11.55 4.40
CA PHE A 77 -2.48 11.18 3.13
C PHE A 77 -1.64 11.72 1.98
N ILE A 78 -1.34 10.87 0.99
CA ILE A 78 -0.59 11.22 -0.21
C ILE A 78 -1.53 11.09 -1.40
N ASN A 79 -1.66 12.13 -2.21
CA ASN A 79 -2.42 12.06 -3.46
C ASN A 79 -1.75 11.07 -4.43
N HIS A 80 -2.55 10.17 -4.99
CA HIS A 80 -2.07 8.99 -5.74
C HIS A 80 -3.01 8.56 -6.89
N ASN A 81 -3.82 9.49 -7.39
CA ASN A 81 -4.72 9.30 -8.52
C ASN A 81 -5.67 8.10 -8.40
N GLY A 82 -6.13 7.79 -7.18
CA GLY A 82 -7.10 6.73 -6.95
C GLY A 82 -6.60 5.31 -7.25
N LYS A 83 -5.28 5.06 -7.20
CA LYS A 83 -4.68 3.75 -7.49
C LYS A 83 -3.74 3.24 -6.40
N VAL A 84 -3.92 1.98 -6.00
CA VAL A 84 -2.96 1.24 -5.15
C VAL A 84 -2.32 0.13 -5.97
N LEU A 85 -1.00 0.01 -5.86
CA LEU A 85 -0.20 -1.07 -6.41
C LEU A 85 0.00 -2.13 -5.32
N LYS A 86 -0.50 -3.34 -5.57
CA LYS A 86 -0.29 -4.50 -4.70
C LYS A 86 0.88 -5.30 -5.22
N LEU A 87 2.03 -5.19 -4.57
CA LEU A 87 3.20 -6.01 -4.83
C LEU A 87 3.09 -7.30 -4.01
N PHE A 88 2.92 -8.43 -4.69
CA PHE A 88 2.94 -9.76 -4.07
C PHE A 88 4.33 -10.37 -4.18
N VAL A 89 4.81 -10.94 -3.08
CA VAL A 89 6.13 -11.58 -2.99
C VAL A 89 5.97 -13.03 -2.55
N ILE A 90 6.62 -13.93 -3.29
CA ILE A 90 6.69 -15.38 -3.07
C ILE A 90 8.14 -15.81 -3.28
N GLY A 91 8.94 -15.75 -2.22
CA GLY A 91 10.38 -15.97 -2.33
C GLY A 91 11.02 -14.96 -3.30
N ASP A 92 11.72 -15.48 -4.31
CA ASP A 92 12.38 -14.66 -5.34
C ASP A 92 11.42 -14.16 -6.43
N TYR A 93 10.19 -14.68 -6.48
CA TYR A 93 9.18 -14.21 -7.40
C TYR A 93 8.39 -13.04 -6.81
N SER A 94 8.16 -12.03 -7.64
CA SER A 94 7.24 -10.94 -7.32
C SER A 94 6.46 -10.46 -8.53
N CYS A 95 5.23 -10.02 -8.28
CA CYS A 95 4.37 -9.42 -9.29
C CYS A 95 3.55 -8.27 -8.69
N VAL A 96 3.12 -7.35 -9.54
CA VAL A 96 2.31 -6.20 -9.14
C VAL A 96 0.95 -6.28 -9.80
N THR A 97 -0.09 -5.94 -9.05
CA THR A 97 -1.43 -5.67 -9.58
C THR A 97 -1.90 -4.29 -9.16
N GLU A 98 -2.61 -3.60 -10.04
CA GLU A 98 -3.30 -2.35 -9.70
C GLU A 98 -4.70 -2.65 -9.16
N VAL A 99 -5.09 -1.95 -8.10
CA VAL A 99 -6.47 -1.95 -7.60
C VAL A 99 -6.98 -0.52 -7.41
N PRO A 100 -8.30 -0.31 -7.40
CA PRO A 100 -8.89 0.97 -7.03
C PRO A 100 -8.45 1.48 -5.67
N SER A 101 -8.49 2.79 -5.51
CA SER A 101 -8.22 3.48 -4.25
C SER A 101 -9.02 4.78 -4.19
N ILE A 102 -8.94 5.45 -3.05
CA ILE A 102 -9.60 6.72 -2.88
C ILE A 102 -8.96 7.80 -3.76
N LYS A 103 -9.83 8.61 -4.39
CA LYS A 103 -9.43 9.75 -5.21
C LYS A 103 -8.59 10.77 -4.43
N ASN A 104 -7.92 11.64 -5.19
CA ASN A 104 -7.15 12.73 -4.62
C ASN A 104 -8.03 13.63 -3.74
N GLN A 105 -7.41 14.15 -2.69
CA GLN A 105 -8.02 15.02 -1.71
C GLN A 105 -7.38 16.40 -1.81
N GLU A 106 -8.21 17.43 -1.88
CA GLU A 106 -7.77 18.82 -1.77
C GLU A 106 -7.72 19.24 -0.31
N ASN A 107 -6.70 20.02 0.04
CA ASN A 107 -6.57 20.67 1.33
C ASN A 107 -7.70 21.70 1.45
N SER A 108 -8.71 21.37 2.25
CA SER A 108 -9.81 22.27 2.58
C SER A 108 -10.09 22.13 4.05
N THR A 109 -10.02 23.24 4.76
CA THR A 109 -10.63 23.39 6.08
C THR A 109 -12.15 23.19 5.95
N ASP A 110 -12.79 22.66 6.99
CA ASP A 110 -14.25 22.43 7.08
C ASP A 110 -14.81 21.28 6.25
N LYS A 111 -13.96 20.37 5.75
CA LYS A 111 -14.43 19.11 5.15
C LYS A 111 -14.73 18.08 6.23
N THR A 112 -15.93 17.51 6.18
CA THR A 112 -16.32 16.40 7.05
C THR A 112 -15.42 15.19 6.82
N PRO A 113 -14.99 14.48 7.87
CA PRO A 113 -14.21 13.26 7.71
C PRO A 113 -14.90 12.23 6.82
N ILE A 114 -14.12 11.56 5.98
CA ILE A 114 -14.61 10.49 5.10
C ILE A 114 -14.33 9.16 5.78
N PHE A 115 -15.39 8.44 6.16
CA PHE A 115 -15.29 7.09 6.73
C PHE A 115 -15.52 6.04 5.65
N PHE A 116 -14.67 5.02 5.60
CA PHE A 116 -14.84 3.88 4.71
C PHE A 116 -14.13 2.65 5.25
N HIS A 117 -14.57 1.48 4.80
CA HIS A 117 -13.82 0.25 5.04
C HIS A 117 -12.77 0.05 3.95
N SER A 118 -11.54 -0.32 4.33
CA SER A 118 -10.46 -0.58 3.35
C SER A 118 -10.88 -1.60 2.28
N HIS A 119 -11.66 -2.59 2.68
CA HIS A 119 -12.23 -3.63 1.82
C HIS A 119 -13.23 -3.12 0.77
N SER A 120 -13.83 -1.97 0.99
CA SER A 120 -14.88 -1.40 0.12
C SER A 120 -14.33 -0.42 -0.91
N VAL A 121 -13.05 -0.03 -0.79
CA VAL A 121 -12.41 0.97 -1.66
C VAL A 121 -11.19 0.40 -2.38
N SER A 122 -10.45 -0.53 -1.76
CA SER A 122 -9.18 -1.05 -2.32
C SER A 122 -9.18 -2.55 -2.60
N LYS A 123 -10.24 -3.02 -3.27
CA LYS A 123 -10.37 -4.40 -3.80
C LYS A 123 -10.75 -4.40 -5.27
N ASP A 124 -10.45 -5.51 -5.95
CA ASP A 124 -10.82 -5.70 -7.35
C ASP A 124 -12.33 -5.62 -7.55
N GLY A 125 -12.74 -4.89 -8.58
CA GLY A 125 -14.15 -4.72 -8.93
C GLY A 125 -14.93 -3.77 -8.01
N CYS A 126 -14.29 -3.12 -7.03
CA CYS A 126 -14.96 -2.09 -6.24
C CYS A 126 -15.26 -0.86 -7.08
N GLN A 127 -16.52 -0.43 -7.08
CA GLN A 127 -16.97 0.88 -7.54
C GLN A 127 -17.59 1.59 -6.34
N SER A 128 -16.86 2.56 -5.78
CA SER A 128 -17.32 3.44 -4.71
C SER A 128 -17.38 4.87 -5.24
N PRO A 129 -18.29 5.74 -4.74
CA PRO A 129 -18.23 7.18 -5.00
C PRO A 129 -16.90 7.83 -4.57
N LEU A 130 -16.13 7.13 -3.73
CA LEU A 130 -14.80 7.52 -3.26
C LEU A 130 -13.68 7.12 -4.22
N SER A 131 -13.91 6.15 -5.12
CA SER A 131 -12.97 5.72 -6.15
C SER A 131 -13.32 6.37 -7.49
N GLU A 132 -12.34 6.75 -8.30
CA GLU A 132 -12.62 7.25 -9.66
C GLU A 132 -13.10 6.11 -10.57
N SER A 133 -14.35 6.16 -11.04
CA SER A 133 -14.98 5.09 -11.83
C SER A 133 -14.44 4.91 -13.26
N SER A 134 -13.47 5.72 -13.70
CA SER A 134 -12.96 5.69 -15.06
C SER A 134 -11.52 5.19 -15.10
N SER A 135 -11.31 4.05 -15.77
CA SER A 135 -10.02 3.42 -16.16
C SER A 135 -9.39 2.35 -15.26
N PHE A 136 -10.19 1.43 -14.69
CA PHE A 136 -9.67 0.15 -14.21
C PHE A 136 -9.71 -0.91 -15.31
N SER A 137 -8.55 -1.26 -15.87
CA SER A 137 -8.44 -2.50 -16.63
C SER A 137 -8.16 -3.65 -15.66
N ASN A 138 -9.06 -4.63 -15.57
CA ASN A 138 -8.82 -5.94 -14.91
C ASN A 138 -7.68 -6.77 -15.54
N LYS A 139 -6.89 -6.17 -16.43
CA LYS A 139 -5.68 -6.80 -16.94
C LYS A 139 -4.66 -6.62 -15.84
N GLN A 140 -3.90 -7.68 -15.52
CA GLN A 140 -2.55 -7.48 -15.00
C GLN A 140 -1.90 -6.48 -15.95
N THR A 141 -1.87 -5.22 -15.54
CA THR A 141 -1.30 -4.19 -16.37
C THR A 141 0.17 -4.54 -16.38
N ILE A 142 0.62 -4.97 -17.56
CA ILE A 142 2.01 -4.80 -17.99
C ILE A 142 2.20 -3.28 -18.17
N CYS A 143 1.83 -2.47 -17.18
CA CYS A 143 2.22 -1.09 -17.08
C CYS A 143 3.65 -1.10 -16.59
N SER A 144 4.42 -0.22 -17.22
CA SER A 144 5.84 0.10 -17.03
C SER A 144 6.15 0.60 -15.61
N TYR A 145 5.78 -0.16 -14.58
CA TYR A 145 6.32 0.03 -13.25
C TYR A 145 7.76 -0.45 -13.22
N ASP A 146 8.59 0.19 -12.39
CA ASP A 146 10.01 -0.15 -12.25
C ASP A 146 10.13 -1.53 -11.55
N LYS A 147 9.98 -2.59 -12.35
CA LYS A 147 10.10 -3.98 -11.90
C LYS A 147 11.46 -4.22 -11.22
N PRO A 148 12.60 -3.71 -11.72
CA PRO A 148 13.86 -3.73 -10.97
C PRO A 148 13.74 -3.14 -9.56
N LEU A 149 13.12 -1.96 -9.41
CA LEU A 149 12.90 -1.32 -8.11
C LEU A 149 12.06 -2.17 -7.17
N PHE A 150 10.95 -2.73 -7.65
CA PHE A 150 10.07 -3.54 -6.81
C PHE A 150 10.66 -4.91 -6.45
N ASN A 151 11.41 -5.54 -7.37
CA ASN A 151 12.16 -6.75 -7.06
C ASN A 151 13.25 -6.49 -6.01
N MET A 152 13.94 -5.35 -6.11
CA MET A 152 14.91 -4.91 -5.11
C MET A 152 14.24 -4.70 -3.75
N LEU A 153 13.11 -3.98 -3.71
CA LEU A 153 12.34 -3.74 -2.50
C LEU A 153 11.90 -5.06 -1.84
N ALA A 154 11.36 -5.99 -2.63
CA ALA A 154 10.98 -7.31 -2.16
C ALA A 154 12.17 -8.04 -1.52
N ASN A 155 13.32 -8.07 -2.19
CA ASN A 155 14.52 -8.71 -1.69
C ASN A 155 15.04 -8.08 -0.39
N GLU A 156 15.05 -6.76 -0.27
CA GLU A 156 15.52 -6.08 0.94
C GLU A 156 14.60 -6.31 2.15
N ILE A 157 13.27 -6.36 1.93
CA ILE A 157 12.32 -6.73 2.99
C ILE A 157 12.51 -8.19 3.41
N ARG A 158 12.69 -9.11 2.46
CA ARG A 158 12.95 -10.52 2.76
C ARG A 158 14.18 -10.70 3.64
N LYS A 159 15.29 -10.03 3.29
CA LYS A 159 16.53 -10.08 4.07
C LYS A 159 16.36 -9.48 5.46
N SER A 160 15.70 -8.32 5.55
CA SER A 160 15.56 -7.58 6.80
C SER A 160 14.61 -8.26 7.78
N LEU A 161 13.46 -8.75 7.30
CA LEU A 161 12.41 -9.35 8.12
C LEU A 161 12.45 -10.87 8.19
N LYS A 162 13.26 -11.53 7.34
CA LYS A 162 13.36 -12.99 7.23
C LYS A 162 12.02 -13.68 6.95
N ILE A 163 11.19 -13.04 6.12
CA ILE A 163 9.91 -13.58 5.62
C ILE A 163 10.01 -13.80 4.11
N ASP A 164 9.29 -14.77 3.56
CA ASP A 164 9.28 -15.06 2.11
C ASP A 164 7.91 -14.86 1.45
N LEU A 165 6.83 -14.80 2.25
CA LEU A 165 5.45 -14.67 1.80
C LEU A 165 4.82 -13.41 2.37
N PHE A 166 4.74 -12.35 1.58
CA PHE A 166 4.10 -11.10 1.97
C PHE A 166 3.57 -10.32 0.77
N GLY A 167 2.75 -9.32 1.04
CA GLY A 167 2.31 -8.32 0.08
C GLY A 167 2.58 -6.90 0.60
N ILE A 168 2.88 -5.99 -0.31
CA ILE A 168 3.06 -4.56 -0.02
C ILE A 168 2.01 -3.77 -0.78
N ASP A 169 1.30 -2.90 -0.08
CA ASP A 169 0.47 -1.89 -0.73
C ASP A 169 1.28 -0.61 -0.90
N LEU A 170 1.45 -0.22 -2.16
CA LEU A 170 2.22 0.92 -2.62
C LEU A 170 1.27 1.92 -3.29
N ILE A 171 1.55 3.21 -3.14
CA ILE A 171 0.89 4.27 -3.91
C ILE A 171 1.94 5.11 -4.64
N CYS A 172 1.64 5.53 -5.86
CA CYS A 172 2.52 6.44 -6.61
C CYS A 172 2.12 7.88 -6.26
N GLU A 173 3.04 8.62 -5.62
CA GLU A 173 2.83 10.04 -5.32
C GLU A 173 2.56 10.79 -6.63
N THR A 174 1.48 11.56 -6.65
CA THR A 174 1.15 12.43 -7.78
C THR A 174 1.94 13.71 -7.66
N ASP A 175 2.70 14.06 -8.69
CA ASP A 175 3.38 15.35 -8.73
C ASP A 175 2.37 16.43 -9.15
N ASN A 176 2.09 17.38 -8.27
CA ASN A 176 1.27 18.56 -8.58
C ASN A 176 2.08 19.63 -9.33
N SER A 177 3.39 19.43 -9.53
CA SER A 177 4.19 20.34 -10.34
C SER A 177 3.95 20.09 -11.83
N THR A 178 3.89 21.19 -12.59
CA THR A 178 3.67 21.24 -14.04
C THR A 178 4.44 20.14 -14.77
N PRO A 179 3.91 19.62 -15.90
CA PRO A 179 4.52 18.53 -16.66
C PRO A 179 5.77 19.02 -17.41
N ASP A 180 6.79 19.45 -16.68
CA ASP A 180 8.12 19.63 -17.24
C ASP A 180 8.67 18.22 -17.44
N THR A 181 8.60 17.78 -18.69
CA THR A 181 8.54 16.37 -19.10
C THR A 181 9.91 15.69 -19.05
N LEU A 182 10.84 16.17 -18.24
CA LEU A 182 12.12 15.56 -17.93
C LEU A 182 12.55 15.95 -16.51
N SER A 183 12.83 14.96 -15.65
CA SER A 183 13.81 15.02 -14.53
C SER A 183 13.34 14.65 -13.10
N LYS A 184 12.21 13.97 -12.88
CA LYS A 184 11.99 13.29 -11.57
C LYS A 184 11.50 11.86 -11.70
N PRO A 185 12.13 10.89 -11.01
CA PRO A 185 11.63 9.54 -10.92
C PRO A 185 10.32 9.51 -10.12
N ASN A 186 9.42 8.60 -10.48
CA ASN A 186 8.22 8.32 -9.70
C ASN A 186 8.60 7.98 -8.26
N ARG A 187 7.86 8.54 -7.29
CA ARG A 187 8.02 8.22 -5.87
C ARG A 187 6.88 7.33 -5.41
N TYR A 188 7.23 6.23 -4.75
CA TYR A 188 6.30 5.24 -4.24
C TYR A 188 6.27 5.25 -2.72
N ALA A 189 5.08 5.42 -2.15
CA ALA A 189 4.86 5.36 -0.73
C ALA A 189 4.37 3.97 -0.32
N ILE A 190 5.01 3.36 0.69
CA ILE A 190 4.55 2.12 1.31
C ILE A 190 3.52 2.46 2.37
N ILE A 191 2.29 1.99 2.18
CA ILE A 191 1.15 2.30 3.06
C ILE A 191 0.66 1.10 3.87
N ASP A 192 1.01 -0.12 3.46
CA ASP A 192 0.70 -1.34 4.19
C ASP A 192 1.67 -2.49 3.86
N LEU A 193 1.86 -3.41 4.81
CA LEU A 193 2.65 -4.63 4.67
C LEU A 193 1.89 -5.80 5.29
N ASN A 194 1.46 -6.74 4.44
CA ASN A 194 0.66 -7.90 4.83
C ASN A 194 1.51 -9.16 4.80
N ILE A 195 1.64 -9.85 5.94
CA ILE A 195 2.28 -11.16 5.99
C ILE A 195 1.28 -12.20 5.49
N PHE A 196 1.68 -13.01 4.50
CA PHE A 196 0.83 -14.02 3.88
C PHE A 196 -0.56 -13.48 3.44
N PRO A 197 -0.62 -12.59 2.43
CA PRO A 197 -1.88 -12.15 1.85
C PRO A 197 -2.61 -13.30 1.12
N SER A 198 -3.79 -13.03 0.55
CA SER A 198 -4.59 -14.07 -0.13
C SER A 198 -4.03 -14.57 -1.46
N TYR A 199 -3.13 -13.81 -2.10
CA TYR A 199 -2.57 -14.10 -3.43
C TYR A 199 -3.59 -14.37 -4.54
N LYS A 200 -4.86 -13.99 -4.36
CA LYS A 200 -5.97 -14.31 -5.28
C LYS A 200 -5.72 -13.92 -6.74
N ASN A 201 -4.95 -12.85 -6.98
CA ASN A 201 -4.68 -12.32 -8.32
C ASN A 201 -3.29 -12.71 -8.86
N VAL A 202 -2.59 -13.62 -8.19
CA VAL A 202 -1.28 -14.09 -8.62
C VAL A 202 -1.43 -15.36 -9.46
N HIS A 203 -1.39 -15.18 -10.78
CA HIS A 203 -1.37 -16.31 -11.71
C HIS A 203 -0.16 -17.22 -11.44
N GLY A 204 -0.39 -18.52 -11.31
CA GLY A 204 0.66 -19.48 -10.97
C GLY A 204 1.11 -19.43 -9.51
N PHE A 205 0.32 -18.88 -8.58
CA PHE A 205 0.64 -18.86 -7.15
C PHE A 205 1.20 -20.20 -6.63
N LEU A 206 0.51 -21.32 -6.91
CA LEU A 206 0.94 -22.65 -6.48
C LEU A 206 2.30 -23.06 -7.06
N PHE A 207 2.57 -22.72 -8.32
CA PHE A 207 3.87 -22.98 -8.96
C PHE A 207 5.01 -22.25 -8.25
N TYR A 208 4.83 -20.95 -7.94
CA TYR A 208 5.86 -20.19 -7.24
C TYR A 208 6.02 -20.62 -5.78
N LEU A 209 4.91 -20.95 -5.11
CA LEU A 209 4.93 -21.47 -3.74
C LEU A 209 5.65 -22.83 -3.67
N GLU A 210 5.37 -23.74 -4.61
CA GLU A 210 6.07 -25.01 -4.68
C GLU A 210 7.57 -24.82 -4.92
N ASN A 211 7.94 -23.94 -5.86
CA ASN A 211 9.35 -23.65 -6.11
C ASN A 211 10.06 -23.01 -4.90
N LEU A 212 9.38 -22.15 -4.14
CA LEU A 212 9.90 -21.65 -2.87
C LEU A 212 10.18 -22.80 -1.89
N ILE A 213 9.21 -23.69 -1.67
CA ILE A 213 9.35 -24.84 -0.76
C ILE A 213 10.47 -25.77 -1.24
N ARG A 214 10.50 -26.11 -2.53
CA ARG A 214 11.56 -26.93 -3.15
C ARG A 214 12.93 -26.33 -2.92
N GLY A 215 13.09 -25.03 -3.15
CA GLY A 215 14.35 -24.33 -2.91
C GLY A 215 14.80 -24.42 -1.44
N LYS A 216 13.87 -24.25 -0.49
CA LYS A 216 14.16 -24.37 0.95
C LYS A 216 14.54 -25.80 1.37
N LEU A 217 14.03 -26.82 0.66
CA LEU A 217 14.32 -28.23 0.87
C LEU A 217 15.46 -28.76 0.00
N CYS A 218 16.15 -27.89 -0.77
CA CYS A 218 17.18 -28.25 -1.73
C CYS A 218 16.74 -29.29 -2.78
N LEU A 219 15.47 -29.24 -3.19
CA LEU A 219 14.90 -30.07 -4.25
C LEU A 219 15.04 -29.38 -5.62
N PRO A 220 15.06 -30.13 -6.74
CA PRO A 220 15.04 -29.54 -8.08
C PRO A 220 13.83 -28.61 -8.27
N LEU A 221 14.00 -27.47 -8.92
CA LEU A 221 12.90 -26.54 -9.21
C LEU A 221 12.06 -27.01 -10.40
N LEU A 222 10.77 -26.69 -10.38
CA LEU A 222 9.87 -26.86 -11.52
C LEU A 222 10.21 -25.87 -12.64
N SER A 223 10.20 -26.36 -13.88
CA SER A 223 10.20 -25.52 -15.09
C SER A 223 8.78 -25.04 -15.40
N LYS A 224 8.65 -23.84 -15.96
CA LYS A 224 7.38 -23.43 -16.58
C LYS A 224 7.22 -24.18 -17.89
N ASP A 225 6.25 -25.08 -17.97
CA ASP A 225 5.85 -25.64 -19.26
C ASP A 225 5.23 -24.53 -20.12
N THR A 226 5.68 -24.41 -21.37
CA THR A 226 5.27 -23.38 -22.33
C THR A 226 3.79 -23.43 -22.74
N ASN A 227 2.98 -24.33 -22.19
CA ASN A 227 1.64 -24.66 -22.68
C ASN A 227 0.47 -24.13 -21.82
N ASP A 228 0.70 -23.53 -20.64
CA ASP A 228 -0.37 -23.12 -19.72
C ASP A 228 -0.72 -21.61 -19.73
N VAL A 229 -0.29 -20.86 -20.76
CA VAL A 229 -0.55 -19.40 -20.88
C VAL A 229 -2.01 -19.06 -21.28
N GLN A 230 -2.93 -20.03 -21.32
CA GLN A 230 -4.30 -19.80 -21.81
C GLN A 230 -5.45 -20.34 -20.93
N LYS A 231 -5.24 -20.58 -19.63
CA LYS A 231 -6.37 -20.86 -18.72
C LYS A 231 -6.42 -19.94 -17.52
#